data_AF-A0A2U9IKQ7-F1
#
_entry.id   AF-A0A2U9IKQ7-F1
#
_cell.length_a   1.000
_cell.length_b   1.000
_cell.length_c   1.000
_cell.angle_alpha   90.00
_cell.angle_beta   90.00
_cell.angle_gamma   90.00
#
_symmetry.space_group_name_H-M   'P 1'
#
loop_
_entity.id
_entity.type
_entity.pdbx_description
1 polymer ?
#
loop_
_entity_poly.entity_id
_entity_poly.type
_entity_poly.pdbx_seq_one_letter_code
_entity_poly.pdbx_strand_id
1 'polypeptide(L)'
;MKICENGILDNKNTFIDKGDYQILINENDLFLHNNCLDINLRKITRDELLFLLDIINKGYRYFFHNEYAIVYFPGFGYGKYFLYKTKSKNAELTELSLNLLNGKISEIDFMNRISSEHIDGEIVGQVDEFCSISNNLTLPNFSTDIQLNNCVELKIQFNDSNIQIFSIFFKISNTSPFLVVSQYLTILNIIKGKYRGEILSKDGEGLIFDDIRKVNIVSKGITKICGKFRLDKEEYCIIGDGISFHSKNSEDVEGVERSLVNLKNVIMKININESRSNND
;
A
#
# COMPACT_ATOMS: atom_id res chain seq x y z
N MET A 1 3.75 -19.17 2.08
CA MET A 1 4.41 -17.91 2.43
C MET A 1 4.86 -17.98 3.89
N LYS A 2 6.01 -17.41 4.24
CA LYS A 2 6.44 -17.26 5.63
C LYS A 2 6.22 -15.83 6.08
N ILE A 3 5.44 -15.67 7.14
CA ILE A 3 5.11 -14.37 7.74
C ILE A 3 5.96 -14.21 8.98
N CYS A 4 6.71 -13.12 9.06
CA CYS A 4 7.67 -12.84 10.11
C CYS A 4 7.28 -11.55 10.84
N GLU A 5 7.87 -11.31 12.01
CA GLU A 5 7.58 -10.11 12.83
C GLU A 5 7.87 -8.81 12.07
N ASN A 6 8.95 -8.82 11.28
CA ASN A 6 9.48 -7.69 10.54
C ASN A 6 9.39 -7.84 9.01
N GLY A 7 8.52 -8.72 8.49
CA GLY A 7 8.40 -8.88 7.04
C GLY A 7 7.75 -10.19 6.57
N ILE A 8 7.91 -10.48 5.29
CA ILE A 8 7.28 -11.60 4.57
C ILE A 8 8.29 -12.20 3.60
N LEU A 9 8.39 -13.53 3.58
CA LEU A 9 9.10 -14.31 2.56
C LEU A 9 8.10 -15.10 1.72
N ASP A 10 8.10 -14.87 0.42
CA ASP A 10 7.22 -15.53 -0.53
C ASP A 10 7.98 -15.92 -1.82
N ASN A 11 8.57 -17.10 -1.81
CA ASN A 11 9.34 -17.64 -2.93
C ASN A 11 10.41 -16.64 -3.43
N LYS A 12 10.09 -15.88 -4.48
CA LYS A 12 10.95 -14.90 -5.16
C LYS A 12 10.85 -13.49 -4.58
N ASN A 13 9.93 -13.26 -3.64
CA ASN A 13 9.68 -11.96 -3.04
C ASN A 13 10.11 -11.94 -1.57
N THR A 14 10.78 -10.87 -1.18
CA THR A 14 11.11 -10.55 0.21
C THR A 14 10.57 -9.17 0.51
N PHE A 15 9.64 -9.10 1.46
CA PHE A 15 9.10 -7.84 1.94
C PHE A 15 9.58 -7.60 3.36
N ILE A 16 10.07 -6.40 3.62
CA ILE A 16 10.75 -6.04 4.85
C ILE A 16 10.06 -4.81 5.39
N ASP A 17 9.67 -4.86 6.66
CA ASP A 17 9.11 -3.72 7.37
C ASP A 17 10.11 -3.17 8.38
N LYS A 18 10.48 -1.91 8.19
CA LYS A 18 11.42 -1.16 9.03
C LYS A 18 10.72 -0.24 10.03
N GLY A 19 9.39 -0.25 10.09
CA GLY A 19 8.60 0.68 10.87
C GLY A 19 8.31 1.96 10.07
N ASP A 20 9.35 2.74 9.79
CA ASP A 20 9.21 4.04 9.09
C ASP A 20 9.06 3.90 7.58
N TYR A 21 9.53 2.79 7.02
CA TYR A 21 9.46 2.47 5.61
C TYR A 21 9.46 0.95 5.40
N GLN A 22 9.11 0.54 4.20
CA GLN A 22 9.03 -0.85 3.78
C GLN A 22 9.83 -1.05 2.49
N ILE A 23 10.44 -2.22 2.35
CA ILE A 23 11.18 -2.62 1.16
C ILE A 23 10.55 -3.89 0.60
N LEU A 24 10.24 -3.91 -0.69
CA LEU A 24 9.88 -5.12 -1.42
C LEU A 24 10.98 -5.43 -2.43
N ILE A 25 11.62 -6.58 -2.27
CA ILE A 25 12.66 -7.09 -3.17
C ILE A 25 12.07 -8.26 -3.95
N ASN A 26 12.18 -8.23 -5.26
CA ASN A 26 11.93 -9.40 -6.10
C ASN A 26 13.09 -9.60 -7.10
N GLU A 27 12.97 -10.57 -8.00
CA GLU A 27 14.03 -10.88 -8.97
C GLU A 27 14.43 -9.67 -9.83
N ASN A 28 13.48 -8.81 -10.20
CA ASN A 28 13.68 -7.74 -11.18
C ASN A 28 13.58 -6.33 -10.60
N ASP A 29 12.89 -6.17 -9.46
CA ASP A 29 12.52 -4.89 -8.89
C ASP A 29 12.96 -4.76 -7.43
N LEU A 30 13.14 -3.50 -7.01
CA LEU A 30 13.37 -3.11 -5.63
C LEU A 30 12.46 -1.93 -5.33
N PHE A 31 11.33 -2.18 -4.67
CA PHE A 31 10.43 -1.12 -4.26
C PHE A 31 10.76 -0.64 -2.85
N LEU A 32 10.72 0.67 -2.69
CA LEU A 32 10.76 1.37 -1.42
C LEU A 32 9.42 2.07 -1.22
N HIS A 33 8.78 1.84 -0.09
CA HIS A 33 7.51 2.44 0.28
C HIS A 33 7.62 3.13 1.65
N ASN A 34 6.99 4.28 1.79
CA ASN A 34 6.60 4.86 3.08
C ASN A 34 5.35 5.74 2.88
N ASN A 35 4.93 6.48 3.90
CA ASN A 35 3.75 7.36 3.82
C ASN A 35 3.89 8.50 2.77
N CYS A 36 5.09 8.76 2.27
CA CYS A 36 5.40 9.86 1.36
C CYS A 36 5.73 9.42 -0.06
N LEU A 37 6.30 8.24 -0.23
CA LEU A 37 6.80 7.79 -1.53
C LEU A 37 6.64 6.28 -1.74
N ASP A 38 6.42 5.94 -3.00
CA ASP A 38 6.47 4.60 -3.56
C ASP A 38 7.43 4.64 -4.74
N ILE A 39 8.57 3.96 -4.70
CA ILE A 39 9.58 4.06 -5.78
C ILE A 39 10.19 2.70 -6.11
N ASN A 40 10.30 2.38 -7.39
CA ASN A 40 11.11 1.26 -7.88
C ASN A 40 12.54 1.71 -8.17
N LEU A 41 13.44 1.43 -7.24
CA LEU A 41 14.83 1.86 -7.23
C LEU A 41 15.70 1.17 -8.29
N ARG A 42 15.21 0.10 -8.95
CA ARG A 42 15.92 -0.53 -10.07
C ARG A 42 15.59 0.11 -11.42
N LYS A 43 14.53 0.91 -11.48
CA LYS A 43 14.07 1.56 -12.72
C LYS A 43 14.58 2.98 -12.89
N ILE A 44 15.14 3.58 -11.84
CA ILE A 44 15.68 4.93 -11.81
C ILE A 44 17.07 4.94 -11.16
N THR A 45 18.00 5.73 -11.72
CA THR A 45 19.32 5.89 -11.09
C THR A 45 19.22 6.78 -9.86
N ARG A 46 20.16 6.64 -8.91
CA ARG A 46 20.16 7.45 -7.70
C ARG A 46 20.26 8.95 -7.99
N ASP A 47 21.14 9.34 -8.91
CA ASP A 47 21.37 10.76 -9.24
C ASP A 47 20.12 11.38 -9.87
N GLU A 48 19.49 10.65 -10.79
CA GLU A 48 18.25 11.10 -11.41
C GLU A 48 17.11 11.20 -10.41
N LEU A 49 16.96 10.19 -9.54
CA LEU A 49 15.96 10.23 -8.50
C LEU A 49 16.14 11.44 -7.59
N LEU A 50 17.35 11.68 -7.08
CA LEU A 50 17.64 12.83 -6.22
C LEU A 50 17.36 14.16 -6.92
N PHE A 51 17.68 14.26 -8.21
CA PHE A 51 17.36 15.43 -9.02
C PHE A 51 15.83 15.63 -9.13
N LEU A 52 15.07 14.60 -9.48
CA LEU A 52 13.61 14.70 -9.57
C LEU A 52 12.96 15.04 -8.22
N LEU A 53 13.48 14.51 -7.10
CA LEU A 53 12.99 14.88 -5.77
C LEU A 53 13.26 16.36 -5.43
N ASP A 54 14.42 16.91 -5.83
CA ASP A 54 14.71 18.35 -5.70
C ASP A 54 13.75 19.21 -6.53
N ILE A 55 13.42 18.78 -7.76
CA ILE A 55 12.41 19.43 -8.60
C ILE A 55 11.03 19.42 -7.93
N ILE A 56 10.63 18.31 -7.33
CA ILE A 56 9.35 18.21 -6.59
C ILE A 56 9.36 19.12 -5.36
N ASN A 57 10.44 19.16 -4.58
CA ASN A 57 10.57 20.04 -3.42
C ASN A 57 10.50 21.54 -3.81
N LYS A 58 10.89 21.89 -5.04
CA LYS A 58 10.73 23.24 -5.61
C LYS A 58 9.32 23.55 -6.12
N GLY A 59 8.42 22.57 -6.12
CA GLY A 59 7.01 22.73 -6.47
C GLY A 59 6.68 22.63 -7.96
N TYR A 60 7.62 22.17 -8.81
CA TYR A 60 7.35 22.01 -10.24
C TYR A 60 6.37 20.87 -10.50
N ARG A 61 5.24 21.19 -11.14
CA ARG A 61 4.14 20.24 -11.42
C ARG A 61 4.45 19.26 -12.55
N TYR A 62 5.24 19.71 -13.52
CA TYR A 62 5.59 18.94 -14.70
C TYR A 62 7.06 19.20 -15.01
N PHE A 63 7.82 18.14 -15.28
CA PHE A 63 9.24 18.28 -15.58
C PHE A 63 9.72 17.08 -16.37
N PHE A 64 10.60 17.30 -17.35
CA PHE A 64 11.24 16.25 -18.12
C PHE A 64 12.75 16.34 -17.97
N HIS A 65 13.38 15.21 -17.72
CA HIS A 65 14.83 15.14 -17.66
C HIS A 65 15.30 13.75 -18.08
N ASN A 66 16.20 13.71 -19.08
CA ASN A 66 16.66 12.46 -19.66
C ASN A 66 15.50 11.57 -20.13
N GLU A 67 15.40 10.36 -19.59
CA GLU A 67 14.35 9.37 -19.90
C GLU A 67 13.27 9.36 -18.82
N TYR A 68 13.07 10.48 -18.11
CA TYR A 68 12.15 10.56 -16.99
C TYR A 68 11.26 11.80 -17.06
N ALA A 69 10.07 11.67 -16.48
CA ALA A 69 9.11 12.76 -16.35
C ALA A 69 8.46 12.78 -14.97
N ILE A 70 8.24 13.98 -14.44
CA ILE A 70 7.38 14.26 -13.30
C ILE A 70 6.04 14.73 -13.83
N VAL A 71 4.96 14.16 -13.30
CA VAL A 71 3.58 14.54 -13.64
C VAL A 71 2.78 14.69 -12.37
N TYR A 72 2.28 15.89 -12.11
CA TYR A 72 1.42 16.18 -10.99
C TYR A 72 -0.06 15.94 -11.33
N PHE A 73 -0.74 15.20 -10.47
CA PHE A 73 -2.18 15.01 -10.51
C PHE A 73 -2.81 15.65 -9.27
N PRO A 74 -3.66 16.69 -9.44
CA PRO A 74 -4.33 17.32 -8.32
C PRO A 74 -5.33 16.36 -7.65
N GLY A 75 -5.39 16.42 -6.33
CA GLY A 75 -6.32 15.65 -5.50
C GLY A 75 -7.19 16.54 -4.63
N PHE A 76 -8.18 15.96 -3.94
CA PHE A 76 -8.94 16.67 -2.92
C PHE A 76 -8.06 16.86 -1.67
N GLY A 77 -7.58 18.08 -1.45
CA GLY A 77 -6.55 18.38 -0.45
C GLY A 77 -5.17 18.50 -1.10
N TYR A 78 -4.33 17.47 -0.93
CA TYR A 78 -3.01 17.37 -1.56
C TYR A 78 -3.07 16.42 -2.76
N GLY A 79 -2.33 16.75 -3.82
CA GLY A 79 -2.17 15.95 -5.02
C GLY A 79 -1.03 14.94 -4.90
N LYS A 80 -0.72 14.31 -6.03
CA LYS A 80 0.36 13.31 -6.14
C LYS A 80 1.24 13.61 -7.34
N TYR A 81 2.54 13.47 -7.14
CA TYR A 81 3.52 13.45 -8.23
C TYR A 81 3.74 12.00 -8.66
N PHE A 82 3.71 11.75 -9.95
CA PHE A 82 4.07 10.48 -10.54
C PHE A 82 5.37 10.64 -11.31
N LEU A 83 6.31 9.73 -11.05
CA LEU A 83 7.58 9.62 -11.74
C LEU A 83 7.42 8.56 -12.83
N TYR A 84 7.62 8.97 -14.07
CA TYR A 84 7.58 8.10 -15.23
C TYR A 84 8.99 7.87 -15.76
N LYS A 85 9.25 6.64 -16.21
CA LYS A 85 10.35 6.35 -17.13
C LYS A 85 9.79 6.28 -18.54
N THR A 86 10.19 7.21 -19.39
CA THR A 86 9.73 7.30 -20.77
C THR A 86 10.43 6.26 -21.64
N LYS A 87 9.83 5.90 -22.78
CA LYS A 87 10.42 4.94 -23.73
C LYS A 87 11.73 5.44 -24.35
N SER A 88 11.88 6.75 -24.47
CA SER A 88 13.04 7.43 -25.03
C SER A 88 13.21 8.80 -24.41
N LYS A 89 14.44 9.33 -24.46
CA LYS A 89 14.75 10.69 -24.06
C LYS A 89 14.06 11.69 -24.99
N ASN A 90 13.24 12.57 -24.43
CA ASN A 90 12.68 13.71 -25.15
C ASN A 90 13.59 14.93 -24.94
N ALA A 91 14.51 15.15 -25.88
CA ALA A 91 15.50 16.22 -25.78
C ALA A 91 14.86 17.62 -25.76
N GLU A 92 13.80 17.83 -26.54
CA GLU A 92 13.08 19.11 -26.61
C GLU A 92 12.39 19.42 -25.28
N LEU A 93 11.63 18.47 -24.73
CA LEU A 93 10.97 18.66 -23.42
C LEU A 93 11.98 18.76 -22.28
N THR A 94 13.11 18.05 -22.36
CA THR A 94 14.21 18.20 -21.41
C THR A 94 14.78 19.62 -21.45
N GLU A 95 15.10 20.13 -22.64
CA GLU A 95 15.62 21.49 -22.80
C GLU A 95 14.61 22.53 -22.31
N LEU A 96 13.33 22.33 -22.63
CA LEU A 96 12.25 23.19 -22.17
C LEU A 96 12.15 23.20 -20.64
N SER A 97 12.25 22.03 -19.99
CA SER A 97 12.22 21.89 -18.54
C SER A 97 13.44 22.54 -17.87
N LEU A 98 14.63 22.39 -18.47
CA LEU A 98 15.84 23.08 -18.00
C LEU A 98 15.75 24.60 -18.20
N ASN A 99 15.13 25.07 -19.27
CA ASN A 99 14.90 26.50 -19.48
C ASN A 99 13.93 27.07 -18.44
N LEU A 100 12.89 26.32 -18.05
CA LEU A 100 12.00 26.67 -16.94
C LEU A 100 12.78 26.75 -15.62
N LEU A 101 13.58 25.72 -15.31
CA LEU A 101 14.38 25.66 -14.09
C LEU A 101 15.37 26.84 -13.98
N ASN A 102 15.96 27.25 -15.10
CA ASN A 102 16.90 28.37 -15.18
C ASN A 102 16.22 29.75 -15.29
N GLY A 103 14.88 29.82 -15.22
CA GLY A 103 14.13 31.08 -15.31
C GLY A 103 14.15 31.75 -16.69
N LYS A 104 14.51 31.01 -17.75
CA LYS A 104 14.53 31.52 -19.14
C LYS A 104 13.13 31.59 -19.77
N ILE A 105 12.19 30.79 -19.25
CA ILE A 105 10.78 30.80 -19.65
C ILE A 105 9.89 30.78 -18.41
N SER A 106 8.65 31.27 -18.53
CA SER A 106 7.68 31.21 -17.43
C SER A 106 7.00 29.84 -17.34
N GLU A 107 6.40 29.53 -16.18
CA GLU A 107 5.61 28.30 -16.00
C GLU A 107 4.40 28.28 -16.94
N ILE A 108 3.77 29.43 -17.20
CA ILE A 108 2.64 29.54 -18.14
C ILE A 108 3.10 29.17 -19.56
N ASP A 109 4.24 29.71 -20.00
CA ASP A 109 4.80 29.38 -21.32
C ASP A 109 5.17 27.90 -21.44
N PHE A 110 5.70 27.32 -20.35
CA PHE A 110 6.00 25.90 -20.27
C PHE A 110 4.72 25.06 -20.42
N MET A 111 3.70 25.35 -19.60
CA MET A 111 2.42 24.63 -19.61
C MET A 111 1.72 24.65 -20.97
N ASN A 112 1.72 25.81 -21.64
CA ASN A 112 1.12 25.96 -22.97
C ASN A 112 1.81 25.09 -24.04
N ARG A 113 3.09 24.76 -23.85
CA ARG A 113 3.85 23.91 -24.79
C ARG A 113 3.68 22.42 -24.51
N ILE A 114 3.39 22.03 -23.27
CA ILE A 114 3.24 20.61 -22.90
C ILE A 114 1.79 20.11 -22.87
N SER A 115 0.79 20.99 -22.91
CA SER A 115 -0.63 20.66 -22.68
C SER A 115 -1.27 19.63 -23.65
N SER A 116 -0.58 19.27 -24.74
CA SER A 116 -1.03 18.29 -25.74
C SER A 116 -0.19 17.01 -25.79
N GLU A 117 0.90 16.93 -25.03
CA GLU A 117 1.84 15.81 -25.08
C GLU A 117 1.33 14.64 -24.21
N HIS A 118 1.11 13.48 -24.82
CA HIS A 118 0.86 12.26 -24.07
C HIS A 118 2.19 11.71 -23.53
N ILE A 119 2.29 11.55 -22.21
CA ILE A 119 3.51 11.03 -21.59
C ILE A 119 3.47 9.50 -21.66
N ASP A 120 4.12 8.97 -22.70
CA ASP A 120 4.36 7.54 -22.88
C ASP A 120 5.47 7.08 -21.92
N GLY A 121 5.12 6.30 -20.89
CA GLY A 121 6.09 5.75 -19.96
C GLY A 121 5.52 4.77 -18.93
N GLU A 122 6.40 4.02 -18.27
CA GLU A 122 6.04 3.21 -17.10
C GLU A 122 6.17 4.05 -15.82
N ILE A 123 5.22 3.91 -14.89
CA ILE A 123 5.34 4.53 -13.56
C ILE A 123 6.51 3.83 -12.84
N VAL A 124 7.49 4.62 -12.42
CA VAL A 124 8.62 4.16 -11.60
C VAL A 124 8.57 4.69 -10.18
N GLY A 125 7.70 5.67 -9.91
CA GLY A 125 7.39 6.07 -8.55
C GLY A 125 6.20 7.01 -8.43
N GLN A 126 5.78 7.23 -7.19
CA GLN A 126 4.76 8.18 -6.77
C GLN A 126 5.25 8.88 -5.50
N VAL A 127 4.97 10.17 -5.38
CA VAL A 127 5.25 10.99 -4.20
C VAL A 127 3.98 11.74 -3.81
N ASP A 128 3.65 11.72 -2.52
CA ASP A 128 2.57 12.52 -1.95
C ASP A 128 3.01 13.99 -1.80
N GLU A 129 2.24 14.92 -2.35
CA GLU A 129 2.55 16.36 -2.30
C GLU A 129 2.62 16.88 -0.85
N PHE A 130 1.84 16.32 0.08
CA PHE A 130 1.89 16.77 1.47
C PHE A 130 3.30 16.63 2.07
N CYS A 131 4.04 15.61 1.63
CA CYS A 131 5.38 15.34 2.13
C CYS A 131 6.43 16.31 1.61
N SER A 132 6.26 16.91 0.42
CA SER A 132 7.18 17.95 -0.07
C SER A 132 6.90 19.33 0.52
N ILE A 133 5.66 19.57 0.99
CA ILE A 133 5.28 20.83 1.64
C ILE A 133 5.65 20.82 3.13
N SER A 134 5.43 19.69 3.81
CA SER A 134 5.65 19.58 5.25
C SER A 134 7.12 19.39 5.63
N ASN A 135 7.93 18.80 4.75
CA ASN A 135 9.35 18.51 4.96
C ASN A 135 10.11 18.49 3.62
N ASN A 136 11.44 18.52 3.67
CA ASN A 136 12.23 18.16 2.49
C ASN A 136 12.13 16.66 2.25
N LEU A 137 11.60 16.26 1.09
CA LEU A 137 11.51 14.86 0.71
C LEU A 137 12.93 14.28 0.57
N THR A 138 13.23 13.27 1.38
CA THR A 138 14.52 12.59 1.39
C THR A 138 14.31 11.08 1.32
N LEU A 139 15.23 10.39 0.65
CA LEU A 139 15.23 8.93 0.66
C LEU A 139 15.69 8.43 2.03
N PRO A 140 14.96 7.50 2.67
CA PRO A 140 15.44 6.85 3.87
C PRO A 140 16.78 6.16 3.59
N ASN A 141 17.66 6.13 4.59
CA ASN A 141 18.83 5.27 4.51
C ASN A 141 18.36 3.82 4.67
N PHE A 142 18.33 3.08 3.56
CA PHE A 142 17.85 1.71 3.54
C PHE A 142 18.99 0.73 3.29
N SER A 143 18.92 -0.41 3.97
CA SER A 143 19.75 -1.58 3.72
C SER A 143 18.83 -2.76 3.48
N THR A 144 19.22 -3.63 2.55
CA THR A 144 18.53 -4.88 2.26
C THR A 144 18.94 -6.00 3.21
N ASP A 145 20.01 -5.81 4.00
CA ASP A 145 20.59 -6.83 4.87
C ASP A 145 19.85 -6.92 6.19
N ILE A 146 18.67 -7.53 6.17
CA ILE A 146 17.84 -7.73 7.35
C ILE A 146 17.44 -9.19 7.43
N GLN A 147 17.75 -9.81 8.55
CA GLN A 147 17.24 -11.13 8.86
C GLN A 147 15.80 -11.02 9.32
N LEU A 148 14.93 -11.79 8.68
CA LEU A 148 13.54 -11.93 9.06
C LEU A 148 13.43 -12.96 10.19
N ASN A 149 12.80 -12.55 11.29
CA ASN A 149 12.79 -13.31 12.54
C ASN A 149 11.37 -13.75 12.89
N ASN A 150 11.26 -14.81 13.71
CA ASN A 150 9.99 -15.29 14.27
C ASN A 150 8.92 -15.60 13.20
N CYS A 151 9.30 -16.40 12.21
CA CYS A 151 8.45 -16.67 11.05
C CYS A 151 7.47 -17.84 11.27
N VAL A 152 6.24 -17.68 10.79
CA VAL A 152 5.19 -18.70 10.74
C VAL A 152 4.79 -18.96 9.30
N GLU A 153 4.58 -20.22 8.94
CA GLU A 153 4.02 -20.55 7.63
C GLU A 153 2.51 -20.26 7.58
N LEU A 154 2.11 -19.49 6.57
CA LEU A 154 0.71 -19.18 6.31
C LEU A 154 0.40 -19.36 4.83
N LYS A 155 -0.73 -20.02 4.56
CA LYS A 155 -1.27 -20.13 3.21
C LYS A 155 -2.03 -18.84 2.88
N ILE A 156 -1.49 -18.07 1.95
CA ILE A 156 -2.08 -16.83 1.44
C ILE A 156 -2.24 -16.99 -0.07
N GLN A 157 -3.37 -16.56 -0.61
CA GLN A 157 -3.61 -16.53 -2.06
C GLN A 157 -3.91 -15.10 -2.50
N PHE A 158 -3.24 -14.66 -3.56
CA PHE A 158 -3.50 -13.37 -4.19
C PHE A 158 -4.54 -13.55 -5.29
N ASN A 159 -5.62 -12.77 -5.20
CA ASN A 159 -6.60 -12.60 -6.26
C ASN A 159 -6.53 -11.14 -6.76
N ASP A 160 -7.18 -10.82 -7.87
CA ASP A 160 -7.06 -9.51 -8.55
C ASP A 160 -7.29 -8.30 -7.61
N SER A 161 -8.30 -8.38 -6.74
CA SER A 161 -8.69 -7.30 -5.83
C SER A 161 -8.65 -7.67 -4.35
N ASN A 162 -8.32 -8.93 -4.02
CA ASN A 162 -8.42 -9.47 -2.67
C ASN A 162 -7.23 -10.38 -2.33
N ILE A 163 -6.96 -10.50 -1.04
CA ILE A 163 -6.03 -11.47 -0.47
C ILE A 163 -6.82 -12.47 0.37
N GLN A 164 -6.71 -13.75 0.03
CA GLN A 164 -7.36 -14.80 0.80
C GLN A 164 -6.43 -15.35 1.89
N ILE A 165 -6.92 -15.33 3.13
CA ILE A 165 -6.30 -15.99 4.27
C ILE A 165 -7.38 -16.82 4.96
N PHE A 166 -7.17 -18.12 5.07
CA PHE A 166 -8.20 -19.08 5.48
C PHE A 166 -9.48 -18.96 4.61
N SER A 167 -10.66 -18.76 5.21
CA SER A 167 -11.92 -18.56 4.48
C SER A 167 -12.27 -17.10 4.21
N ILE A 168 -11.41 -16.15 4.58
CA ILE A 168 -11.68 -14.71 4.47
C ILE A 168 -10.88 -14.13 3.30
N PHE A 169 -11.56 -13.33 2.48
CA PHE A 169 -10.98 -12.50 1.44
C PHE A 169 -10.90 -11.06 1.95
N PHE A 170 -9.70 -10.54 2.11
CA PHE A 170 -9.45 -9.16 2.51
C PHE A 170 -9.26 -8.30 1.27
N LYS A 171 -9.99 -7.19 1.17
CA LYS A 171 -9.83 -6.25 0.06
C LYS A 171 -8.44 -5.62 0.07
N ILE A 172 -7.78 -5.60 -1.08
CA ILE A 172 -6.47 -4.97 -1.22
C ILE A 172 -6.63 -3.46 -1.00
N SER A 173 -5.82 -2.89 -0.12
CA SER A 173 -5.76 -1.45 0.09
C SER A 173 -4.94 -0.82 -1.04
N ASN A 174 -5.56 -0.01 -1.90
CA ASN A 174 -4.92 0.71 -3.01
C ASN A 174 -4.06 1.88 -2.51
N THR A 175 -3.00 1.55 -1.77
CA THR A 175 -2.10 2.50 -1.10
C THR A 175 -0.95 2.92 -2.00
N SER A 176 -0.52 2.03 -2.89
CA SER A 176 0.58 2.22 -3.83
C SER A 176 0.08 2.10 -5.28
N PRO A 177 0.67 2.81 -6.25
CA PRO A 177 0.38 2.59 -7.68
C PRO A 177 0.86 1.20 -8.15
N PHE A 178 1.73 0.56 -7.37
CA PHE A 178 2.21 -0.79 -7.62
C PHE A 178 1.33 -1.80 -6.91
N LEU A 179 0.56 -2.59 -7.67
CA LEU A 179 -0.35 -3.59 -7.11
C LEU A 179 0.36 -4.56 -6.15
N VAL A 180 1.57 -5.01 -6.52
CA VAL A 180 2.36 -5.92 -5.68
C VAL A 180 2.73 -5.27 -4.34
N VAL A 181 3.06 -3.98 -4.30
CA VAL A 181 3.36 -3.28 -3.04
C VAL A 181 2.09 -3.18 -2.19
N SER A 182 0.97 -2.77 -2.79
CA SER A 182 -0.35 -2.71 -2.13
C SER A 182 -0.78 -4.06 -1.54
N GLN A 183 -0.51 -5.16 -2.25
CA GLN A 183 -0.78 -6.52 -1.77
C GLN A 183 0.00 -6.85 -0.49
N TYR A 184 1.32 -6.62 -0.50
CA TYR A 184 2.17 -6.93 0.66
C TYR A 184 1.92 -6.00 1.86
N LEU A 185 1.63 -4.72 1.62
CA LEU A 185 1.19 -3.79 2.67
C LEU A 185 -0.14 -4.23 3.29
N THR A 186 -1.07 -4.73 2.47
CA THR A 186 -2.34 -5.26 2.98
C THR A 186 -2.10 -6.48 3.87
N ILE A 187 -1.24 -7.42 3.46
CA ILE A 187 -0.85 -8.55 4.32
C ILE A 187 -0.24 -8.04 5.63
N LEU A 188 0.72 -7.11 5.56
CA LEU A 188 1.37 -6.51 6.73
C LEU A 188 0.35 -5.93 7.71
N ASN A 189 -0.64 -5.18 7.20
CA ASN A 189 -1.69 -4.61 8.02
C ASN A 189 -2.57 -5.70 8.67
N ILE A 190 -2.89 -6.77 7.95
CA ILE A 190 -3.66 -7.91 8.49
C ILE A 190 -2.87 -8.59 9.63
N ILE A 191 -1.60 -8.93 9.41
CA ILE A 191 -0.78 -9.67 10.39
C ILE A 191 -0.36 -8.82 11.60
N LYS A 192 -0.38 -7.50 11.48
CA LYS A 192 -0.23 -6.55 12.60
C LYS A 192 -1.55 -6.26 13.31
N GLY A 193 -2.65 -6.82 12.83
CA GLY A 193 -4.01 -6.55 13.31
C GLY A 193 -4.53 -5.15 12.99
N LYS A 194 -3.82 -4.37 12.17
CA LYS A 194 -4.15 -2.98 11.82
C LYS A 194 -5.10 -2.85 10.62
N TYR A 195 -5.42 -3.95 9.94
CA TYR A 195 -6.34 -3.92 8.80
C TYR A 195 -7.72 -3.41 9.21
N ARG A 196 -8.20 -2.41 8.48
CA ARG A 196 -9.56 -1.87 8.58
C ARG A 196 -10.11 -1.74 7.17
N GLY A 197 -11.21 -2.41 6.90
CA GLY A 197 -11.77 -2.46 5.55
C GLY A 197 -12.75 -3.61 5.37
N GLU A 198 -13.19 -3.74 4.13
CA GLU A 198 -14.13 -4.76 3.69
C GLU A 198 -13.48 -6.15 3.78
N ILE A 199 -14.27 -7.13 4.21
CA ILE A 199 -13.94 -8.54 4.13
C ILE A 199 -15.06 -9.25 3.38
N LEU A 200 -14.69 -10.25 2.59
CA LEU A 200 -15.61 -11.09 1.85
C LEU A 200 -15.36 -12.55 2.21
N SER A 201 -16.32 -13.37 1.83
CA SER A 201 -16.31 -14.82 1.97
C SER A 201 -16.95 -15.42 0.71
N LYS A 202 -17.35 -16.69 0.73
CA LYS A 202 -17.98 -17.30 -0.43
C LYS A 202 -19.38 -16.73 -0.68
N ASP A 203 -20.16 -16.54 0.38
CA ASP A 203 -21.60 -16.19 0.29
C ASP A 203 -21.97 -14.94 1.10
N GLY A 204 -20.96 -14.22 1.63
CA GLY A 204 -21.16 -13.10 2.54
C GLY A 204 -20.09 -12.01 2.46
N GLU A 205 -20.43 -10.87 3.03
CA GLU A 205 -19.61 -9.66 3.10
C GLU A 205 -19.64 -9.05 4.50
N GLY A 206 -18.62 -8.26 4.81
CA GLY A 206 -18.49 -7.62 6.10
C GLY A 206 -17.44 -6.54 6.13
N LEU A 207 -17.22 -6.02 7.33
CA LEU A 207 -16.29 -4.95 7.61
C LEU A 207 -15.56 -5.22 8.92
N ILE A 208 -14.23 -5.10 8.89
CA ILE A 208 -13.39 -4.95 10.08
C ILE A 208 -13.10 -3.47 10.25
N PHE A 209 -13.40 -2.91 11.41
CA PHE A 209 -13.24 -1.48 11.69
C PHE A 209 -12.52 -1.18 13.00
N ASP A 210 -11.99 -2.21 13.67
CA ASP A 210 -11.06 -2.07 14.79
C ASP A 210 -9.92 -3.09 14.67
N ASP A 211 -8.97 -3.06 15.61
CA ASP A 211 -7.83 -3.97 15.65
C ASP A 211 -8.27 -5.43 15.71
N ILE A 212 -7.83 -6.25 14.75
CA ILE A 212 -8.21 -7.68 14.63
C ILE A 212 -7.95 -8.45 15.93
N ARG A 213 -6.91 -8.07 16.69
CA ARG A 213 -6.58 -8.72 17.97
C ARG A 213 -7.68 -8.55 19.01
N LYS A 214 -8.40 -7.42 18.96
CA LYS A 214 -9.48 -7.06 19.89
C LYS A 214 -10.87 -7.51 19.43
N VAL A 215 -11.01 -7.93 18.16
CA VAL A 215 -12.32 -8.27 17.59
C VAL A 215 -12.97 -9.45 18.28
N ASN A 216 -14.06 -9.25 19.01
CA ASN A 216 -14.79 -10.33 19.69
C ASN A 216 -16.23 -10.37 19.19
N ILE A 217 -16.75 -11.57 18.94
CA ILE A 217 -18.15 -11.73 18.54
C ILE A 217 -19.02 -11.58 19.78
N VAL A 218 -19.96 -10.64 19.74
CA VAL A 218 -20.88 -10.32 20.83
C VAL A 218 -22.24 -10.96 20.59
N SER A 219 -22.67 -11.04 19.33
CA SER A 219 -23.96 -11.62 18.95
C SER A 219 -23.87 -12.34 17.61
N LYS A 220 -24.62 -13.45 17.50
CA LYS A 220 -24.80 -14.24 16.27
C LYS A 220 -26.29 -14.55 16.12
N GLY A 221 -26.82 -14.39 14.91
CA GLY A 221 -28.22 -14.69 14.64
C GLY A 221 -28.67 -14.32 13.24
N ILE A 222 -29.95 -14.56 12.96
CA ILE A 222 -30.62 -14.16 11.73
C ILE A 222 -31.27 -12.79 11.97
N THR A 223 -30.92 -11.79 11.16
CA THR A 223 -31.37 -10.41 11.39
C THR A 223 -31.27 -9.57 10.12
N LYS A 224 -32.10 -8.53 10.00
CA LYS A 224 -31.95 -7.47 8.98
C LYS A 224 -30.92 -6.41 9.38
N ILE A 225 -30.52 -6.40 10.64
CA ILE A 225 -29.62 -5.40 11.23
C ILE A 225 -28.37 -6.12 11.67
N CYS A 226 -27.30 -5.98 10.88
CA CYS A 226 -26.02 -6.64 11.14
C CYS A 226 -24.94 -5.61 11.42
N GLY A 227 -24.95 -5.07 12.64
CA GLY A 227 -24.01 -4.04 13.08
C GLY A 227 -24.06 -2.80 12.17
N LYS A 228 -23.02 -2.60 11.35
CA LYS A 228 -22.94 -1.50 10.38
C LYS A 228 -23.78 -1.69 9.11
N PHE A 229 -24.40 -2.86 8.92
CA PHE A 229 -25.22 -3.16 7.75
C PHE A 229 -26.72 -3.13 8.04
N ARG A 230 -27.49 -2.63 7.07
CA ARG A 230 -28.96 -2.72 7.02
C ARG A 230 -29.32 -3.52 5.77
N LEU A 231 -29.91 -4.70 5.96
CA LEU A 231 -30.17 -5.67 4.92
C LEU A 231 -31.64 -5.63 4.49
N ASP A 232 -31.90 -5.83 3.21
CA ASP A 232 -33.27 -5.87 2.66
C ASP A 232 -34.10 -7.04 3.25
N LYS A 233 -33.41 -8.17 3.49
CA LYS A 233 -33.95 -9.39 4.08
C LYS A 233 -33.09 -9.86 5.24
N GLU A 234 -33.64 -10.74 6.06
CA GLU A 234 -32.89 -11.34 7.16
C GLU A 234 -31.83 -12.29 6.62
N GLU A 235 -30.60 -12.20 7.14
CA GLU A 235 -29.48 -13.07 6.79
C GLU A 235 -28.72 -13.49 8.06
N TYR A 236 -27.87 -14.51 7.95
CA TYR A 236 -27.01 -14.92 9.06
C TYR A 236 -25.96 -13.86 9.30
N CYS A 237 -25.79 -13.45 10.55
CA CYS A 237 -24.96 -12.33 10.93
C CYS A 237 -24.11 -12.64 12.16
N ILE A 238 -22.88 -12.12 12.16
CA ILE A 238 -22.08 -11.90 13.37
C ILE A 238 -21.87 -10.40 13.59
N ILE A 239 -22.15 -9.97 14.82
CA ILE A 239 -21.87 -8.62 15.30
C ILE A 239 -20.87 -8.76 16.42
N GLY A 240 -19.78 -8.02 16.31
CA GLY A 240 -18.75 -8.01 17.33
C GLY A 240 -18.17 -6.62 17.54
N ASP A 241 -17.36 -6.51 18.58
CA ASP A 241 -16.52 -5.33 18.80
C ASP A 241 -15.55 -5.23 17.62
N GLY A 242 -15.67 -4.19 16.80
CA GLY A 242 -14.79 -4.00 15.65
C GLY A 242 -15.12 -4.83 14.39
N ILE A 243 -16.21 -5.60 14.38
CA ILE A 243 -16.62 -6.37 13.19
C ILE A 243 -18.14 -6.38 12.97
N SER A 244 -18.53 -6.37 11.70
CA SER A 244 -19.88 -6.74 11.27
C SER A 244 -19.75 -7.59 10.01
N PHE A 245 -20.43 -8.74 9.96
CA PHE A 245 -20.38 -9.62 8.80
C PHE A 245 -21.70 -10.39 8.66
N HIS A 246 -22.23 -10.46 7.45
CA HIS A 246 -23.43 -11.24 7.14
C HIS A 246 -23.21 -12.17 5.94
N SER A 247 -23.97 -13.26 5.90
CA SER A 247 -23.97 -14.23 4.81
C SER A 247 -25.34 -14.86 4.66
N LYS A 248 -25.65 -15.32 3.45
CA LYS A 248 -26.83 -16.13 3.17
C LYS A 248 -26.71 -17.56 3.72
N ASN A 249 -25.51 -17.96 4.17
CA ASN A 249 -25.20 -19.30 4.64
C ASN A 249 -24.62 -19.28 6.06
N SER A 250 -25.18 -20.05 6.99
CA SER A 250 -24.72 -20.14 8.37
C SER A 250 -23.32 -20.75 8.51
N GLU A 251 -22.98 -21.71 7.65
CA GLU A 251 -21.66 -22.37 7.65
C GLU A 251 -20.54 -21.40 7.25
N ASP A 252 -20.85 -20.45 6.39
CA ASP A 252 -19.94 -19.41 5.93
C ASP A 252 -19.61 -18.42 7.07
N VAL A 253 -20.63 -18.03 7.85
CA VAL A 253 -20.44 -17.26 9.09
C VAL A 253 -19.52 -17.99 10.07
N GLU A 254 -19.71 -19.30 10.27
CA GLU A 254 -18.85 -20.12 11.13
C GLU A 254 -17.44 -20.31 10.58
N GLY A 255 -17.29 -20.32 9.26
CA GLY A 255 -16.00 -20.27 8.59
C GLY A 255 -15.24 -18.98 8.91
N VAL A 256 -15.91 -17.83 8.77
CA VAL A 256 -15.33 -16.51 9.06
C VAL A 256 -14.94 -16.40 10.53
N GLU A 257 -15.82 -16.78 11.45
CA GLU A 257 -15.52 -16.80 12.89
C GLU A 257 -14.26 -17.61 13.22
N ARG A 258 -14.19 -18.86 12.74
CA ARG A 258 -13.00 -19.71 12.94
C ARG A 258 -11.75 -19.11 12.31
N SER A 259 -11.87 -18.52 11.13
CA SER A 259 -10.77 -17.86 10.43
C SER A 259 -10.24 -16.66 11.20
N LEU A 260 -11.11 -15.85 11.82
CA LEU A 260 -10.70 -14.73 12.68
C LEU A 260 -9.96 -15.22 13.92
N VAL A 261 -10.45 -16.27 14.58
CA VAL A 261 -9.78 -16.87 15.75
C VAL A 261 -8.40 -17.41 15.35
N ASN A 262 -8.31 -18.13 14.24
CA ASN A 262 -7.03 -18.64 13.73
C ASN A 262 -6.07 -17.50 13.37
N LEU A 263 -6.58 -16.44 12.75
CA LEU A 263 -5.79 -15.27 12.41
C LEU A 263 -5.25 -14.58 13.67
N LYS A 264 -6.07 -14.38 14.70
CA LYS A 264 -5.60 -13.86 16.00
C LYS A 264 -4.47 -14.70 16.58
N ASN A 265 -4.60 -16.03 16.55
CA ASN A 265 -3.55 -16.93 17.04
C ASN A 265 -2.25 -16.80 16.24
N VAL A 266 -2.33 -16.63 14.92
CA VAL A 266 -1.16 -16.37 14.07
C VAL A 266 -0.52 -15.03 14.43
N ILE A 267 -1.32 -13.96 14.56
CA ILE A 267 -0.86 -12.63 14.96
C ILE A 267 -0.14 -12.69 16.33
N MET A 268 -0.73 -13.37 17.31
CA MET A 268 -0.12 -13.54 18.63
C MET A 268 1.21 -14.29 18.56
N LYS A 269 1.31 -15.34 17.73
CA LYS A 269 2.54 -16.12 17.56
C LYS A 269 3.69 -15.33 16.92
N ILE A 270 3.36 -14.45 15.99
CA ILE A 270 4.36 -13.60 15.31
C ILE A 270 4.87 -12.51 16.26
N ASN A 271 4.01 -11.94 17.12
CA ASN A 271 4.31 -10.79 17.96
C ASN A 271 4.67 -11.14 19.43
N ILE A 272 5.10 -12.38 19.72
CA ILE A 272 5.35 -12.85 21.10
C ILE A 272 6.35 -11.95 21.86
N ASN A 273 7.27 -11.27 21.17
CA ASN A 273 8.28 -10.43 21.81
C ASN A 273 7.78 -9.03 22.24
N GLU A 274 6.72 -8.48 21.65
CA GLU A 274 6.13 -7.19 22.11
C GLU A 274 5.56 -7.29 23.53
N SER A 275 5.18 -8.50 23.97
CA SER A 275 4.62 -8.75 25.30
C SER A 275 5.67 -8.84 26.41
N ARG A 276 6.96 -8.94 26.07
CA ARG A 276 8.06 -9.03 27.04
C ARG A 276 8.77 -7.71 27.29
N SER A 277 8.69 -6.74 26.38
CA SER A 277 9.37 -5.44 26.51
C SER A 277 8.58 -4.37 27.29
N ASN A 278 7.35 -4.66 27.72
CA ASN A 278 6.53 -3.75 28.55
C ASN A 278 6.54 -4.10 30.05
N ASN A 279 7.45 -4.99 30.48
CA ASN A 279 7.58 -5.42 31.88
C ASN A 279 8.96 -5.12 32.49
N ASP A 280 9.79 -4.29 31.83
CA ASP A 280 11.06 -3.78 32.38
C ASP A 280 10.93 -2.30 32.79
#